data_AF-A0A968GRF3-F1
#
_entry.id   AF-A0A968GRF3-F1
#
_cell.length_a   1.000
_cell.length_b   1.000
_cell.length_c   1.000
_cell.angle_alpha   90.00
_cell.angle_beta   90.00
_cell.angle_gamma   90.00
#
_symmetry.space_group_name_H-M   'P 1'
#
loop_
_entity.id
_entity.type
_entity.pdbx_description
1 polymer ?
#
loop_
_entity_poly.entity_id
_entity_poly.type
_entity_poly.pdbx_seq_one_letter_code
_entity_poly.pdbx_strand_id
1 'polypeptide(L)'
;MKRWFLFALLFVMMFAAVLPVSAAGNGPRSNFTFVGRIAETGDGTVTIEVLRGNKLAQPNIDQPLTVVVTDSTRYLLNDGTVVMPITFADLEVGDPVSVHGILVSGVWTASRITVGAQLIHFP
;
A
#
# COMPACT_ATOMS: atom_id res chain seq x y z
N MET A 1 29.84 -16.22 24.98
CA MET A 1 29.12 -15.19 24.21
C MET A 1 28.55 -15.80 22.94
N LYS A 2 27.37 -15.34 22.51
CA LYS A 2 26.75 -15.56 21.19
C LYS A 2 25.94 -16.86 20.99
N ARG A 3 24.98 -17.12 21.89
CA ARG A 3 23.80 -17.98 21.62
C ARG A 3 22.53 -17.19 21.26
N TRP A 4 22.69 -15.91 20.89
CA TRP A 4 21.57 -14.97 20.69
C TRP A 4 21.23 -14.72 19.21
N PHE A 5 21.87 -15.41 18.28
CA PHE A 5 21.61 -15.22 16.85
C PHE A 5 20.56 -16.18 16.25
N LEU A 6 20.00 -17.10 17.04
CA LEU A 6 18.93 -17.98 16.58
C LEU A 6 17.51 -17.42 16.72
N PHE A 7 17.34 -16.22 17.30
CA PHE A 7 16.02 -15.59 17.46
C PHE A 7 15.68 -14.52 16.41
N ALA A 8 16.60 -14.18 15.50
CA ALA A 8 16.36 -13.18 14.46
C ALA A 8 15.93 -13.77 13.11
N LEU A 9 16.01 -15.10 12.92
CA LEU A 9 15.77 -15.76 11.63
C LEU A 9 14.43 -16.53 11.55
N LEU A 10 13.59 -16.50 12.59
CA LEU A 10 12.47 -17.44 12.74
C LEU A 10 11.08 -16.82 12.92
N PHE A 11 10.88 -15.51 12.69
CA PHE A 11 9.58 -14.87 12.97
C PHE A 11 8.83 -14.23 11.80
N VAL A 12 9.33 -14.15 10.57
CA VAL A 12 8.53 -13.55 9.47
C VAL A 12 8.75 -14.28 8.15
N MET A 13 8.37 -15.57 8.09
CA MET A 13 8.27 -16.28 6.82
C MET A 13 7.11 -17.29 6.83
N MET A 14 5.96 -16.88 7.37
CA MET A 14 4.74 -17.68 7.27
C MET A 14 3.46 -16.84 7.34
N PHE A 15 3.34 -15.86 6.45
CA PHE A 15 2.03 -15.50 5.91
C PHE A 15 2.13 -15.57 4.40
N ALA A 16 1.94 -16.77 3.85
CA ALA A 16 1.61 -16.94 2.45
C ALA A 16 0.20 -16.36 2.25
N ALA A 17 0.10 -15.04 2.09
CA ALA A 17 -1.07 -14.43 1.50
C ALA A 17 -1.07 -14.85 0.02
N VAL A 18 -1.84 -15.87 -0.30
CA VAL A 18 -2.21 -16.20 -1.68
C VAL A 18 -2.88 -14.96 -2.24
N LEU A 19 -2.15 -14.11 -2.96
CA LEU A 19 -2.76 -13.04 -3.73
C LEU A 19 -3.40 -13.70 -4.95
N PRO A 20 -4.72 -13.53 -5.15
CA PRO A 20 -5.38 -14.16 -6.27
C PRO A 20 -4.86 -13.51 -7.56
N VAL A 21 -4.37 -14.34 -8.48
CA VAL A 21 -4.29 -13.98 -9.90
C VAL A 21 -5.74 -13.74 -10.34
N SER A 22 -6.13 -12.49 -10.55
CA SER A 22 -7.50 -12.14 -10.97
C SER A 22 -7.49 -11.15 -12.11
N ALA A 23 -7.99 -11.61 -13.26
CA ALA A 23 -8.36 -10.78 -14.39
C ALA A 23 -9.42 -9.74 -13.94
N ALA A 24 -9.00 -8.49 -13.79
CA ALA A 24 -9.89 -7.37 -13.51
C ALA A 24 -10.72 -7.03 -14.77
N GLY A 25 -11.80 -7.77 -14.99
CA GLY A 25 -12.60 -7.64 -16.23
C GLY A 25 -14.01 -7.09 -16.07
N ASN A 26 -14.82 -7.61 -15.13
CA ASN A 26 -16.28 -7.53 -15.29
C ASN A 26 -17.10 -7.24 -14.01
N GLY A 27 -16.49 -6.66 -12.97
CA GLY A 27 -17.17 -6.29 -11.72
C GLY A 27 -17.57 -4.82 -11.62
N PRO A 28 -18.49 -4.45 -10.71
CA PRO A 28 -18.77 -3.06 -10.40
C PRO A 28 -17.48 -2.33 -10.00
N ARG A 29 -17.25 -1.18 -10.62
CA ARG A 29 -16.04 -0.37 -10.42
C ARG A 29 -16.34 0.76 -9.46
N SER A 30 -15.55 0.87 -8.40
CA SER A 30 -15.70 1.93 -7.40
C SER A 30 -14.37 2.60 -7.11
N ASN A 31 -14.35 3.93 -7.07
CA ASN A 31 -13.14 4.68 -6.75
C ASN A 31 -12.86 4.64 -5.24
N PHE A 32 -11.62 4.37 -4.88
CA PHE A 32 -11.17 4.46 -3.50
C PHE A 32 -10.08 5.52 -3.33
N THR A 33 -10.03 6.07 -2.11
CA THR A 33 -8.92 6.89 -1.66
C THR A 33 -8.68 6.62 -0.19
N PHE A 34 -7.41 6.51 0.20
CA PHE A 34 -7.01 6.40 1.59
C PHE A 34 -5.60 6.96 1.80
N VAL A 35 -5.24 7.12 3.07
CA VAL A 35 -3.89 7.44 3.54
C VAL A 35 -3.44 6.38 4.53
N GLY A 36 -2.14 6.11 4.55
CA GLY A 36 -1.59 5.03 5.36
C GLY A 36 -0.07 5.02 5.38
N ARG A 37 0.50 3.93 5.90
CA ARG A 37 1.95 3.66 5.87
C ARG A 37 2.25 2.37 5.12
N ILE A 38 3.27 2.38 4.26
CA ILE A 38 3.70 1.17 3.57
C ILE A 38 4.20 0.16 4.60
N ALA A 39 3.60 -1.02 4.65
CA ALA A 39 4.00 -2.13 5.50
C ALA A 39 4.92 -3.12 4.77
N GLU A 40 4.69 -3.30 3.46
CA GLU A 40 5.45 -4.22 2.62
C GLU A 40 5.35 -3.80 1.14
N THR A 41 6.41 -4.03 0.38
CA THR A 41 6.43 -3.95 -1.08
C THR A 41 6.68 -5.35 -1.66
N GLY A 42 5.96 -5.69 -2.72
CA GLY A 42 6.12 -6.97 -3.43
C GLY A 42 6.05 -6.78 -4.94
N ASP A 43 6.26 -7.86 -5.69
CA ASP A 43 6.22 -7.84 -7.15
C ASP A 43 4.81 -7.49 -7.65
N GLY A 44 4.60 -6.23 -8.03
CA GLY A 44 3.31 -5.73 -8.52
C GLY A 44 2.30 -5.40 -7.42
N THR A 45 2.70 -5.36 -6.14
CA THR A 45 1.81 -4.99 -5.03
C THR A 45 2.48 -4.13 -3.97
N VAL A 46 1.68 -3.33 -3.26
CA VAL A 46 2.07 -2.60 -2.05
C VAL A 46 1.06 -2.91 -0.96
N THR A 47 1.51 -3.38 0.20
CA THR A 47 0.67 -3.56 1.39
C THR A 47 0.77 -2.32 2.26
N ILE A 48 -0.36 -1.75 2.64
CA ILE A 48 -0.43 -0.47 3.36
C ILE A 48 -1.29 -0.63 4.60
N GLU A 49 -0.78 -0.21 5.75
CA GLU A 49 -1.58 -0.02 6.95
C GLU A 49 -2.46 1.22 6.75
N VAL A 50 -3.77 1.02 6.60
CA VAL A 50 -4.70 2.10 6.30
C VAL A 50 -5.01 2.87 7.58
N LEU A 51 -4.82 4.18 7.56
CA LEU A 51 -5.06 5.05 8.72
C LEU A 51 -6.40 5.80 8.60
N ARG A 52 -6.73 6.26 7.39
CA ARG A 52 -8.00 6.90 7.04
C ARG A 52 -8.31 6.68 5.58
N GLY A 53 -9.59 6.71 5.22
CA GLY A 53 -10.00 6.74 3.83
C GLY A 53 -11.49 7.01 3.64
N ASN A 54 -11.95 6.93 2.40
CA ASN A 54 -13.36 7.06 2.09
C ASN A 54 -14.18 5.86 2.63
N LYS A 55 -15.52 5.88 2.46
CA LYS A 55 -16.43 4.83 2.94
C LYS A 55 -16.01 3.41 2.55
N LEU A 56 -15.37 3.23 1.39
CA LEU A 56 -14.90 1.92 0.95
C LEU A 56 -13.66 1.46 1.70
N ALA A 57 -12.74 2.37 2.02
CA ALA A 57 -11.50 2.06 2.72
C ALA A 57 -11.68 2.01 4.24
N GLN A 58 -12.75 2.60 4.80
CA GLN A 58 -13.02 2.62 6.24
C GLN A 58 -12.96 1.25 6.96
N PRO A 59 -13.49 0.15 6.40
CA PRO A 59 -13.40 -1.17 7.04
C PRO A 59 -11.97 -1.70 7.20
N ASN A 60 -11.01 -1.15 6.44
CA ASN A 60 -9.61 -1.56 6.48
C ASN A 60 -8.76 -0.67 7.39
N ILE A 61 -9.35 0.30 8.10
CA ILE A 61 -8.61 1.14 9.06
C ILE A 61 -7.94 0.25 10.11
N ASP A 62 -6.67 0.54 10.41
CA ASP A 62 -5.79 -0.20 11.31
C ASP A 62 -5.56 -1.66 10.88
N GLN A 63 -5.77 -1.97 9.59
CA GLN A 63 -5.51 -3.27 8.98
C GLN A 63 -4.59 -3.13 7.75
N PRO A 64 -3.77 -4.15 7.45
CA PRO A 64 -3.00 -4.18 6.22
C PRO A 64 -3.92 -4.39 5.01
N LEU A 65 -3.81 -3.53 4.02
CA LEU A 65 -4.52 -3.62 2.75
C LEU A 65 -3.52 -3.76 1.61
N THR A 66 -3.57 -4.90 0.90
CA THR A 66 -2.76 -5.11 -0.30
C THR A 66 -3.39 -4.43 -1.51
N VAL A 67 -2.61 -3.59 -2.16
CA VAL A 67 -2.99 -2.84 -3.37
C VAL A 67 -2.12 -3.30 -4.54
N VAL A 68 -2.78 -3.67 -5.64
CA VAL A 68 -2.13 -4.00 -6.91
C VAL A 68 -1.69 -2.72 -7.60
N VAL A 69 -0.47 -2.74 -8.12
CA VAL A 69 0.06 -1.70 -9.01
C VAL A 69 0.26 -2.27 -10.42
N THR A 70 0.22 -1.40 -11.41
CA THR A 70 0.38 -1.74 -12.82
C THR A 70 1.31 -0.74 -13.49
N ASP A 71 1.69 -0.98 -14.74
CA ASP A 71 2.48 -0.02 -15.52
C ASP A 71 1.80 1.36 -15.69
N SER A 72 0.47 1.42 -15.49
CA SER A 72 -0.30 2.67 -15.53
C SER A 72 -0.34 3.42 -14.20
N THR A 73 0.16 2.82 -13.11
CA THR A 73 0.19 3.44 -11.78
C THR A 73 1.21 4.55 -11.75
N ARG A 74 0.79 5.74 -11.31
CA ARG A 74 1.67 6.90 -11.14
C ARG A 74 2.22 6.95 -9.72
N TYR A 75 3.52 7.19 -9.58
CA TYR A 75 4.16 7.38 -8.28
C TYR A 75 4.66 8.82 -8.16
N LEU A 76 4.34 9.46 -7.05
CA LEU A 76 4.73 10.84 -6.76
C LEU A 76 5.34 10.93 -5.37
N LEU A 77 6.32 11.80 -5.19
CA LEU A 77 6.81 12.25 -3.89
C LEU A 77 6.36 13.70 -3.66
N ASN A 78 5.75 13.95 -2.51
CA ASN A 78 5.50 15.30 -2.00
C ASN A 78 6.42 15.55 -0.80
N ASP A 79 7.42 16.41 -0.95
CA ASP A 79 8.36 16.76 0.12
C ASP A 79 7.81 17.84 1.07
N GLY A 80 6.55 18.25 0.88
CA GLY A 80 5.89 19.34 1.61
C GLY A 80 5.97 20.69 0.90
N THR A 81 6.79 20.81 -0.16
CA THR A 81 6.95 22.03 -0.95
C THR A 81 6.63 21.79 -2.42
N VAL A 82 7.10 20.68 -3.00
CA VAL A 82 6.96 20.33 -4.42
C VAL A 82 6.50 18.88 -4.55
N VAL A 83 5.72 18.61 -5.60
CA VAL A 83 5.35 17.26 -6.01
C VAL A 83 6.15 16.86 -7.23
N MET A 84 6.93 15.78 -7.11
CA MET A 84 7.78 15.26 -8.18
C MET A 84 7.43 13.80 -8.53
N PRO A 85 7.58 13.37 -9.80
CA PRO A 85 7.42 11.96 -10.15
C PRO A 85 8.56 11.12 -9.58
N ILE A 86 8.21 9.94 -9.09
CA ILE A 86 9.15 8.90 -8.64
C ILE A 86 8.77 7.57 -9.32
N THR A 87 9.47 6.50 -8.99
CA THR A 87 9.21 5.14 -9.48
C THR A 87 8.75 4.21 -8.36
N PHE A 88 8.32 3.00 -8.71
CA PHE A 88 7.98 1.97 -7.73
C PHE A 88 9.16 1.58 -6.84
N ALA A 89 10.40 1.64 -7.36
CA ALA A 89 11.61 1.29 -6.64
C ALA A 89 11.97 2.30 -5.53
N ASP A 90 11.39 3.50 -5.59
CA ASP A 90 11.62 4.56 -4.61
C ASP A 90 10.64 4.46 -3.42
N LEU A 91 9.74 3.47 -3.40
CA LEU A 91 8.80 3.25 -2.29
C LEU A 91 9.48 2.45 -1.18
N GLU A 92 9.48 2.99 0.04
CA GLU A 92 10.10 2.35 1.19
C GLU A 92 9.06 1.95 2.27
N VAL A 93 9.34 0.86 2.98
CA VAL A 93 8.53 0.46 4.14
C VAL A 93 8.59 1.56 5.21
N GLY A 94 7.44 1.97 5.72
CA GLY A 94 7.26 3.06 6.67
C GLY A 94 6.81 4.39 6.04
N ASP A 95 6.92 4.52 4.71
CA ASP A 95 6.57 5.75 4.01
C ASP A 95 5.09 6.13 4.22
N PRO A 96 4.79 7.39 4.58
CA PRO A 96 3.42 7.87 4.63
C PRO A 96 2.92 8.10 3.21
N VAL A 97 1.86 7.41 2.82
CA VAL A 97 1.32 7.45 1.46
C VAL A 97 -0.14 7.85 1.43
N SER A 98 -0.51 8.51 0.32
CA SER A 98 -1.90 8.65 -0.13
C SER A 98 -2.09 7.82 -1.38
N VAL A 99 -3.11 6.97 -1.39
CA VAL A 99 -3.42 6.08 -2.51
C VAL A 99 -4.77 6.42 -3.09
N HIS A 100 -4.82 6.49 -4.42
CA HIS A 100 -6.04 6.62 -5.19
C HIS A 100 -6.12 5.51 -6.22
N GLY A 101 -7.29 4.89 -6.37
CA GLY A 101 -7.44 3.77 -7.28
C GLY A 101 -8.88 3.32 -7.50
N ILE A 102 -9.01 2.14 -8.09
CA ILE A 102 -10.29 1.52 -8.42
C ILE A 102 -10.34 0.15 -7.75
N LEU A 103 -11.45 -0.13 -7.10
CA LEU A 103 -11.82 -1.46 -6.61
C LEU A 103 -12.72 -2.12 -7.65
N VAL A 104 -12.32 -3.30 -8.13
CA VAL A 104 -13.11 -4.14 -9.05
C VAL A 104 -13.07 -5.57 -8.56
N SER A 105 -14.21 -6.18 -8.30
CA SER A 105 -14.31 -7.59 -7.86
C SER A 105 -13.39 -7.92 -6.67
N GLY A 106 -13.24 -7.01 -5.70
CA GLY A 106 -12.39 -7.19 -4.53
C GLY A 106 -10.90 -6.87 -4.74
N VAL A 107 -10.48 -6.56 -5.97
CA VAL A 107 -9.09 -6.20 -6.29
C VAL A 107 -8.90 -4.69 -6.22
N TRP A 108 -8.05 -4.24 -5.31
CA TRP A 108 -7.69 -2.85 -5.11
C TRP A 108 -6.55 -2.49 -6.05
N THR A 109 -6.83 -1.76 -7.13
CA THR A 109 -5.79 -1.37 -8.11
C THR A 109 -5.48 0.12 -7.98
N ALA A 110 -4.24 0.47 -7.67
CA ALA A 110 -3.80 1.86 -7.59
C ALA A 110 -3.67 2.49 -8.97
N SER A 111 -4.28 3.66 -9.12
CA SER A 111 -3.99 4.58 -10.23
C SER A 111 -2.86 5.56 -9.88
N ARG A 112 -2.73 5.88 -8.59
CA ARG A 112 -1.72 6.80 -8.07
C ARG A 112 -1.35 6.48 -6.62
N ILE A 113 -0.06 6.53 -6.32
CA ILE A 113 0.50 6.51 -4.97
C ILE A 113 1.33 7.77 -4.80
N THR A 114 1.05 8.56 -3.76
CA THR A 114 1.81 9.76 -3.41
C THR A 114 2.45 9.57 -2.05
N VAL A 115 3.78 9.53 -2.00
CA VAL A 115 4.60 9.54 -0.77
C VAL A 115 4.63 10.95 -0.17
N GLY A 116 4.74 11.05 1.15
CA GLY A 116 4.75 12.31 1.89
C GLY A 116 3.35 12.82 2.24
N ALA A 117 2.38 11.91 2.41
CA ALA A 117 1.06 12.28 2.88
C ALA A 117 1.15 12.89 4.30
N GLN A 118 0.59 14.09 4.48
CA GLN A 118 0.51 14.70 5.82
C GLN A 118 -0.51 13.95 6.68
N LEU A 119 -0.03 13.15 7.62
CA LEU A 119 -0.84 12.41 8.59
C LEU A 119 -1.08 13.27 9.85
N ILE A 120 -1.58 14.50 9.66
CA ILE A 120 -1.72 15.57 10.68
C ILE A 120 -2.58 15.22 11.91
N HIS A 121 -3.26 14.07 11.90
CA HIS A 121 -4.12 13.62 12.99
C HIS A 121 -3.74 12.23 13.53
N PHE A 122 -2.52 11.76 13.25
CA PHE A 122 -1.98 10.54 13.85
C PHE A 122 -0.77 10.87 14.74
N PRO A 123 -0.69 10.23 15.93
CA PRO A 123 0.43 10.42 16.86
C PRO A 123 1.76 9.91 16.30
#